data_AF-A0AAD5YFX5-F1
#
_entry.id   AF-A0AAD5YFX5-F1
#
_cell.length_a   1.000
_cell.length_b   1.000
_cell.length_c   1.000
_cell.angle_alpha   90.00
_cell.angle_beta   90.00
_cell.angle_gamma   90.00
#
_symmetry.space_group_name_H-M   'P 1'
#
loop_
_entity.id
_entity.type
_entity.pdbx_description
1 polymer ?
#
loop_
_entity_poly.entity_id
_entity_poly.type
_entity_poly.pdbx_seq_one_letter_code
_entity_poly.pdbx_strand_id
1 'polypeptide(L)'
;MHSLHPVVPFRHFGRTVSLKSPRVHHTVPPALFSSNNGLTPPYTPPGWSTLTRPDGSVYFRYSGPPFTVVTDVDMTDAEVQAKMAQYIHTVVLALAANHTLLSDHIEAFFQFSLNHDFADDDLRYYFVDHRFRVVFWIDSVDTRALGLPPESSELHLRSVFEKLYWYHVTRFPSHDPAGFDPAVDALTDALAFGFADQRLGPRGSSDIDFPYTVEEIMDTLKMLKTLDGRSIRSSIRDNID
;
A
#
# COMPACT_ATOMS: atom_id res chain seq x y z
N MET A 1 -8.72 26.02 10.44
CA MET A 1 -8.91 25.41 9.10
C MET A 1 -7.81 24.37 8.98
N HIS A 2 -8.14 23.09 8.98
CA HIS A 2 -7.16 22.03 8.77
C HIS A 2 -6.76 22.05 7.30
N SER A 3 -5.46 22.09 6.99
CA SER A 3 -4.99 22.13 5.61
C SER A 3 -4.76 20.70 5.08
N LEU A 4 -5.26 20.45 3.88
CA LEU A 4 -5.08 19.18 3.17
C LEU A 4 -3.87 19.31 2.25
N HIS A 5 -2.92 18.38 2.36
CA HIS A 5 -1.67 18.39 1.61
C HIS A 5 -1.57 17.13 0.74
N PRO A 6 -1.65 17.27 -0.58
CA PRO A 6 -1.51 16.15 -1.48
C PRO A 6 -0.07 15.63 -1.47
N VAL A 7 0.12 14.32 -1.31
CA VAL A 7 1.45 13.69 -1.30
C VAL A 7 1.55 12.47 -2.22
N VAL A 8 2.78 12.05 -2.51
CA VAL A 8 3.10 10.89 -3.36
C VAL A 8 3.69 9.72 -2.54
N PRO A 9 3.40 8.45 -2.90
CA PRO A 9 3.87 7.26 -2.18
C PRO A 9 5.39 7.03 -2.05
N PHE A 10 6.29 7.84 -2.62
CA PHE A 10 7.74 7.57 -2.55
C PHE A 10 8.53 8.52 -1.64
N ARG A 11 8.02 9.72 -1.31
CA ARG A 11 8.83 10.78 -0.66
C ARG A 11 8.80 10.82 0.86
N HIS A 12 7.90 10.10 1.53
CA HIS A 12 7.59 10.40 2.94
C HIS A 12 7.67 9.22 3.92
N PHE A 13 8.23 8.09 3.48
CA PHE A 13 8.11 6.83 4.21
C PHE A 13 9.36 6.37 4.96
N GLY A 14 10.07 7.32 5.56
CA GLY A 14 11.28 7.08 6.36
C GLY A 14 11.07 6.91 7.87
N ARG A 15 9.84 6.95 8.38
CA ARG A 15 9.58 6.87 9.82
C ARG A 15 8.81 5.61 10.15
N THR A 16 9.52 4.61 10.67
CA THR A 16 8.93 3.52 11.43
C THR A 16 8.24 4.11 12.66
N VAL A 17 7.08 3.55 13.04
CA VAL A 17 6.49 3.77 14.36
C VAL A 17 7.50 3.25 15.37
N SER A 18 8.38 4.14 15.83
CA SER A 18 9.33 3.83 16.87
C SER A 18 8.52 3.79 18.16
N LEU A 19 8.10 2.60 18.56
CA LEU A 19 7.75 2.34 19.95
C LEU A 19 8.87 2.96 20.78
N LYS A 20 8.55 3.91 21.66
CA LYS A 20 9.51 4.60 22.54
C LYS A 20 10.01 3.64 23.64
N SER A 21 10.51 2.49 23.23
CA SER A 21 11.10 1.47 24.08
C SER A 21 12.62 1.57 23.94
N PRO A 22 13.39 1.53 25.04
CA PRO A 22 14.83 1.43 24.97
C PRO A 22 15.22 0.19 24.15
N ARG A 23 16.17 0.35 23.23
CA ARG A 23 16.69 -0.77 22.44
C ARG A 23 17.53 -1.65 23.37
N VAL A 24 17.00 -2.81 23.74
CA VAL A 24 17.69 -3.79 24.58
C VAL A 24 17.86 -5.08 23.79
N HIS A 25 19.04 -5.71 23.92
CA HIS A 25 19.24 -7.05 23.38
C HIS A 25 18.49 -8.07 24.23
N HIS A 26 17.68 -8.90 23.58
CA HIS A 26 16.93 -9.97 24.25
C HIS A 26 17.49 -11.33 23.83
N THR A 27 17.69 -12.23 24.80
CA THR A 27 17.95 -13.64 24.51
C THR A 27 16.66 -14.26 23.98
N VAL A 28 16.71 -14.83 22.78
CA VAL A 28 15.56 -15.48 22.12
C VAL A 28 15.55 -16.96 22.49
N PRO A 29 14.67 -17.43 23.40
CA PRO A 29 14.55 -18.85 23.68
C PRO A 29 13.93 -19.61 22.49
N PRO A 30 14.15 -20.93 22.39
CA PRO A 30 13.51 -21.77 21.38
C PRO A 30 11.99 -21.60 21.41
N ALA A 31 11.37 -21.48 20.24
CA ALA A 31 9.92 -21.30 20.06
C ALA A 31 9.33 -20.00 20.64
N LEU A 32 10.14 -18.98 20.94
CA LEU A 32 9.62 -17.64 21.26
C LEU A 32 8.73 -17.15 20.10
N PHE A 33 7.48 -16.79 20.40
CA PHE A 33 6.42 -16.40 19.45
C PHE A 33 5.88 -17.50 18.52
N SER A 34 6.31 -18.76 18.66
CA SER A 34 5.78 -19.89 17.86
C SER A 34 4.45 -20.41 18.37
N SER A 35 4.03 -20.02 19.58
CA SER A 35 2.67 -20.17 20.08
C SER A 35 2.02 -18.79 20.08
N ASN A 36 0.83 -18.69 19.50
CA ASN A 36 0.07 -17.44 19.28
C ASN A 36 -0.49 -16.86 20.59
N ASN A 37 0.34 -16.73 21.63
CA ASN A 37 -0.01 -16.03 22.85
C ASN A 37 0.13 -14.52 22.62
N GLY A 38 -0.92 -13.99 21.98
CA GLY A 38 -1.36 -12.60 21.96
C GLY A 38 -0.38 -11.56 22.49
N LEU A 39 0.51 -11.11 21.62
CA LEU A 39 0.97 -9.71 21.64
C LEU A 39 0.03 -8.89 20.75
N THR A 40 -1.29 -9.01 20.94
CA THR A 40 -2.23 -8.04 20.38
C THR A 40 -2.02 -6.73 21.14
N PRO A 41 -1.61 -5.64 20.46
CA PRO A 41 -1.55 -4.33 21.10
C PRO A 41 -2.90 -4.03 21.77
N PRO A 42 -2.93 -3.52 23.00
CA PRO A 42 -4.13 -3.59 23.85
C PRO A 42 -5.39 -2.90 23.35
N TYR A 43 -5.35 -2.06 22.31
CA TYR A 43 -6.52 -1.31 21.86
C TYR A 43 -6.45 -1.08 20.35
N THR A 44 -7.18 -1.89 19.58
CA THR A 44 -7.55 -1.51 18.20
C THR A 44 -8.88 -0.76 18.29
N PRO A 45 -8.98 0.47 17.79
CA PRO A 45 -10.24 1.22 17.86
C PRO A 45 -11.36 0.51 17.09
N PRO A 46 -12.64 0.66 17.49
CA PRO A 46 -13.76 0.05 16.76
C PRO A 46 -13.76 0.45 15.28
N GLY A 47 -13.86 -0.52 14.38
CA GLY A 47 -13.85 -0.31 12.93
C GLY A 47 -12.46 -0.23 12.29
N TRP A 48 -11.40 -0.23 13.10
CA TRP A 48 -10.02 -0.33 12.63
C TRP A 48 -9.51 -1.77 12.72
N SER A 49 -8.61 -2.12 11.82
CA SER A 49 -7.88 -3.38 11.79
C SER A 49 -6.39 -3.08 11.80
N THR A 50 -5.66 -3.80 12.65
CA THR A 50 -4.20 -3.70 12.76
C THR A 50 -3.57 -4.73 11.83
N LEU A 51 -2.70 -4.28 10.92
CA LEU A 51 -2.05 -5.10 9.91
C LEU A 51 -0.54 -4.87 9.92
N THR A 52 0.21 -5.82 9.35
CA THR A 52 1.67 -5.80 9.37
C THR A 52 2.22 -5.67 7.97
N ARG A 53 3.08 -4.67 7.76
CA ARG A 53 3.82 -4.45 6.52
C ARG A 53 4.89 -5.54 6.33
N PRO A 54 5.38 -5.77 5.10
CA PRO A 54 6.44 -6.76 4.85
C PRO A 54 7.74 -6.51 5.63
N ASP A 55 8.00 -5.27 6.04
CA ASP A 55 9.15 -4.89 6.88
C ASP A 55 8.93 -5.17 8.39
N GLY A 56 7.80 -5.77 8.78
CA GLY A 56 7.45 -6.11 10.15
C GLY A 56 6.84 -4.96 10.96
N SER A 57 6.65 -3.80 10.36
CA SER A 57 6.02 -2.65 11.03
C SER A 57 4.50 -2.66 10.90
N VAL A 58 3.81 -2.02 11.84
CA VAL A 58 2.35 -2.01 11.91
C VAL A 58 1.75 -0.86 11.10
N TYR A 59 0.59 -1.10 10.50
CA TYR A 59 -0.28 -0.09 9.90
C TYR A 59 -1.74 -0.38 10.25
N PHE A 60 -2.61 0.62 10.09
CA PHE A 60 -4.02 0.51 10.46
C PHE A 60 -4.90 0.72 9.23
N ARG A 61 -5.96 -0.08 9.15
CA ARG A 61 -6.97 -0.01 8.10
C ARG A 61 -8.33 0.25 8.73
N TYR A 62 -9.07 1.23 8.22
CA TYR A 62 -10.47 1.45 8.53
C TYR A 62 -11.33 0.85 7.42
N SER A 63 -12.19 -0.11 7.78
CA SER A 63 -13.09 -0.79 6.84
C SER A 63 -14.54 -0.31 7.00
N GLY A 64 -14.75 1.01 7.10
CA GLY A 64 -16.08 1.60 7.25
C GLY A 64 -16.52 2.40 6.01
N PRO A 65 -17.83 2.60 5.81
CA PRO A 65 -18.33 3.50 4.77
C PRO A 65 -17.90 4.95 5.06
N PRO A 66 -17.63 5.78 4.03
CA PRO A 66 -17.87 5.55 2.60
C PRO A 66 -16.69 5.01 1.78
N PHE A 67 -15.50 4.85 2.37
CA PHE A 67 -14.31 4.31 1.68
C PHE A 67 -13.32 3.70 2.68
N THR A 68 -12.45 2.81 2.19
CA THR A 68 -11.39 2.22 3.02
C THR A 68 -10.30 3.27 3.27
N VAL A 69 -9.85 3.39 4.53
CA VAL A 69 -8.73 4.29 4.88
C VAL A 69 -7.55 3.46 5.36
N VAL A 70 -6.37 3.74 4.84
CA VAL A 70 -5.10 3.16 5.31
C VAL A 70 -4.23 4.26 5.90
N THR A 71 -3.63 3.97 7.05
CA THR A 71 -2.74 4.91 7.74
C THR A 71 -1.57 4.19 8.39
N ASP A 72 -0.43 4.88 8.43
CA ASP A 72 0.74 4.47 9.21
C ASP A 72 0.86 5.21 10.55
N VAL A 73 -0.14 6.02 10.90
CA VAL A 73 -0.21 6.74 12.17
C VAL A 73 -0.66 5.79 13.28
N ASP A 74 -0.06 5.93 14.47
CA ASP A 74 -0.39 5.10 15.63
C ASP A 74 -1.80 5.43 16.16
N MET A 75 -2.78 4.59 15.79
CA MET A 75 -4.17 4.75 16.18
C MET A 75 -4.46 4.30 17.63
N THR A 76 -3.46 3.92 18.42
CA THR A 76 -3.67 3.54 19.83
C THR A 76 -3.97 4.74 20.74
N ASP A 77 -3.59 5.95 20.33
CA ASP A 77 -3.85 7.19 21.06
C ASP A 77 -5.25 7.75 20.73
N ALA A 78 -6.01 8.13 21.76
CA ALA A 78 -7.34 8.70 21.62
C ALA A 78 -7.33 10.08 20.94
N GLU A 79 -6.29 10.88 21.11
CA GLU A 79 -6.15 12.17 20.44
C GLU A 79 -5.96 12.00 18.92
N VAL A 80 -5.11 11.03 18.53
CA VAL A 80 -4.92 10.63 17.13
C VAL A 80 -6.24 10.15 16.53
N GLN A 81 -6.98 9.30 17.24
CA GLN A 81 -8.27 8.80 16.78
C GLN A 81 -9.28 9.93 16.53
N ALA A 82 -9.40 10.86 17.48
CA ALA A 82 -10.31 12.00 17.35
C ALA A 82 -9.94 12.88 16.14
N LYS A 83 -8.65 13.14 15.93
CA LYS A 83 -8.15 13.93 14.81
C LYS A 83 -8.34 13.23 13.47
N MET A 84 -8.07 11.92 13.41
CA MET A 84 -8.33 11.11 12.22
C MET A 84 -9.81 11.14 11.83
N ALA A 85 -10.73 11.04 12.80
CA ALA A 85 -12.16 11.15 12.54
C ALA A 85 -12.55 12.53 11.96
N GLN A 86 -11.94 13.62 12.47
CA GLN A 86 -12.15 14.97 11.92
C GLN A 86 -11.62 15.09 10.48
N TYR A 87 -10.48 14.49 10.18
CA TYR A 87 -9.92 14.47 8.83
C TYR A 87 -10.77 13.67 7.85
N ILE A 88 -11.21 12.47 8.24
CA ILE A 88 -12.16 11.68 7.45
C ILE A 88 -13.41 12.51 7.13
N HIS A 89 -13.98 13.17 8.14
CA HIS A 89 -15.15 14.02 7.94
C HIS A 89 -14.87 15.19 6.98
N THR A 90 -13.73 15.87 7.12
CA THR A 90 -13.32 16.98 6.25
C THR A 90 -13.17 16.51 4.79
N VAL A 91 -12.56 15.35 4.58
CA VAL A 91 -12.37 14.75 3.26
C VAL A 91 -13.70 14.34 2.64
N VAL A 92 -14.62 13.75 3.40
CA VAL A 92 -15.98 13.43 2.94
C VAL A 92 -16.72 14.68 2.47
N LEU A 93 -16.61 15.79 3.20
CA LEU A 93 -17.20 17.07 2.80
C LEU A 93 -16.56 17.62 1.52
N ALA A 94 -15.23 17.52 1.38
CA ALA A 94 -14.53 17.95 0.17
C ALA A 94 -14.93 17.13 -1.06
N LEU A 95 -15.07 15.81 -0.91
CA LEU A 95 -15.55 14.92 -1.98
C LEU A 95 -16.98 15.24 -2.41
N ALA A 96 -17.86 15.52 -1.44
CA ALA A 96 -19.23 15.92 -1.70
C ALA A 96 -19.30 17.27 -2.44
N ALA A 97 -18.46 18.23 -2.06
CA ALA A 97 -18.36 19.53 -2.73
C ALA A 97 -17.86 19.41 -4.17
N ASN A 98 -16.96 18.46 -4.44
CA ASN A 98 -16.41 18.21 -5.77
C ASN A 98 -17.20 17.16 -6.58
N HIS A 99 -18.40 16.77 -6.13
CA HIS A 99 -19.27 15.77 -6.77
C HIS A 99 -18.55 14.45 -7.14
N THR A 100 -17.53 14.08 -6.36
CA THR A 100 -16.73 12.88 -6.63
C THR A 100 -17.34 11.70 -5.88
N LEU A 101 -17.89 10.73 -6.61
CA LEU A 101 -18.40 9.49 -6.03
C LEU A 101 -17.23 8.53 -5.83
N LEU A 102 -16.91 8.25 -4.57
CA LEU A 102 -15.96 7.18 -4.24
C LEU A 102 -16.66 5.83 -4.37
N SER A 103 -16.04 4.94 -5.12
CA SER A 103 -16.46 3.55 -5.27
C SER A 103 -15.65 2.64 -4.35
N ASP A 104 -16.12 1.41 -4.15
CA ASP A 104 -15.52 0.44 -3.23
C ASP A 104 -14.06 0.05 -3.58
N HIS A 105 -13.65 0.26 -4.83
CA HIS A 105 -12.29 0.01 -5.31
C HIS A 105 -11.31 1.16 -5.07
N ILE A 106 -11.78 2.22 -4.39
CA ILE A 106 -10.97 3.36 -4.02
C ILE A 106 -10.61 3.30 -2.54
N GLU A 107 -9.33 3.47 -2.29
CA GLU A 107 -8.76 3.56 -0.96
C GLU A 107 -8.14 4.93 -0.73
N ALA A 108 -8.26 5.47 0.48
CA ALA A 108 -7.58 6.69 0.89
C ALA A 108 -6.40 6.35 1.79
N PHE A 109 -5.25 6.96 1.52
CA PHE A 109 -4.14 6.94 2.45
C PHE A 109 -4.04 8.26 3.20
N PHE A 110 -4.00 8.21 4.53
CA PHE A 110 -3.86 9.38 5.40
C PHE A 110 -2.65 9.28 6.31
N GLN A 111 -1.92 10.39 6.41
CA GLN A 111 -0.78 10.54 7.31
C GLN A 111 -0.76 11.95 7.91
N PHE A 112 -0.52 12.05 9.21
CA PHE A 112 -0.31 13.32 9.90
C PHE A 112 0.62 13.10 11.10
N SER A 113 1.18 14.18 11.67
CA SER A 113 1.96 14.13 12.92
C SER A 113 1.32 15.05 13.95
N LEU A 114 1.24 14.57 15.20
CA LEU A 114 0.86 15.39 16.35
C LEU A 114 2.05 16.14 16.96
N ASN A 115 3.26 15.63 16.74
CA ASN A 115 4.48 16.34 17.13
C ASN A 115 4.79 17.33 16.00
N HIS A 116 4.99 18.60 16.33
CA HIS A 116 5.28 19.80 15.49
C HIS A 116 6.43 19.69 14.45
N ASP A 117 6.73 18.49 13.94
CA ASP A 117 7.67 18.20 12.86
C ASP A 117 7.14 18.64 11.49
N PHE A 118 5.84 18.91 11.38
CA PHE A 118 5.21 19.55 10.24
C PHE A 118 4.71 20.94 10.69
N ALA A 119 4.53 21.86 9.74
CA ALA A 119 3.70 23.03 10.03
C ALA A 119 2.35 22.52 10.55
N ASP A 120 1.91 23.09 11.67
CA ASP A 120 0.81 22.57 12.50
C ASP A 120 -0.39 22.04 11.69
N ASP A 121 -0.82 20.81 12.01
CA ASP A 121 -2.12 20.22 11.62
C ASP A 121 -2.35 19.86 10.13
N ASP A 122 -1.29 19.68 9.36
CA ASP A 122 -1.37 19.32 7.94
C ASP A 122 -1.66 17.81 7.73
N LEU A 123 -2.84 17.49 7.16
CA LEU A 123 -3.17 16.12 6.73
C LEU A 123 -2.54 15.86 5.37
N ARG A 124 -1.68 14.85 5.30
CA ARG A 124 -1.16 14.34 4.04
C ARG A 124 -2.07 13.25 3.51
N TYR A 125 -2.45 13.39 2.24
CA TYR A 125 -3.39 12.45 1.65
C TYR A 125 -3.07 12.13 0.18
N TYR A 126 -3.49 10.93 -0.23
CA TYR A 126 -3.70 10.55 -1.62
C TYR A 126 -4.77 9.46 -1.68
N PHE A 127 -5.37 9.28 -2.85
CA PHE A 127 -6.30 8.21 -3.14
C PHE A 127 -5.69 7.21 -4.10
N VAL A 128 -6.12 5.96 -3.97
CA VAL A 128 -5.64 4.83 -4.75
C VAL A 128 -6.85 4.18 -5.39
N ASP A 129 -6.83 4.06 -6.70
CA ASP A 129 -7.84 3.33 -7.47
C ASP A 129 -7.26 1.97 -7.86
N HIS A 130 -7.75 0.90 -7.23
CA HIS A 130 -7.27 -0.46 -7.49
C HIS A 130 -7.72 -1.03 -8.83
N ARG A 131 -8.82 -0.52 -9.38
CA ARG A 131 -9.35 -0.97 -10.67
C ARG A 131 -8.53 -0.41 -11.83
N PHE A 132 -8.18 0.87 -11.77
CA PHE A 132 -7.40 1.53 -12.81
C PHE A 132 -5.90 1.55 -12.53
N ARG A 133 -5.46 1.08 -11.35
CA ARG A 133 -4.07 1.01 -10.88
C ARG A 133 -3.38 2.37 -10.91
N VAL A 134 -4.06 3.39 -10.37
CA VAL A 134 -3.56 4.77 -10.35
C VAL A 134 -3.72 5.42 -8.98
N VAL A 135 -2.89 6.42 -8.73
CA VAL A 135 -2.98 7.30 -7.57
C VAL A 135 -3.52 8.66 -8.02
N PHE A 136 -4.42 9.26 -7.23
CA PHE A 136 -5.02 10.55 -7.53
C PHE A 136 -5.27 11.40 -6.27
N TRP A 137 -5.67 12.66 -6.45
CA TRP A 137 -5.95 13.63 -5.39
C TRP A 137 -7.32 14.29 -5.62
N ILE A 138 -7.90 14.88 -4.57
CA ILE A 138 -9.17 15.61 -4.65
C ILE A 138 -8.94 16.96 -5.32
N ASP A 139 -7.85 17.63 -4.93
CA ASP A 139 -7.49 18.93 -5.45
C ASP A 139 -6.76 18.80 -6.79
N SER A 140 -6.86 19.85 -7.62
CA SER A 140 -5.98 19.97 -8.78
C SER A 140 -4.57 20.29 -8.31
N VAL A 141 -3.64 19.35 -8.52
CA VAL A 141 -2.25 19.48 -8.05
C VAL A 141 -1.30 19.48 -9.23
N ASP A 142 -0.37 20.43 -9.20
CA ASP A 142 0.71 20.48 -10.18
C ASP A 142 1.74 19.35 -9.94
N THR A 143 2.18 18.69 -11.01
CA THR A 143 3.13 17.57 -10.94
C THR A 143 4.47 17.98 -10.33
N ARG A 144 4.90 19.24 -10.50
CA ARG A 144 6.08 19.80 -9.86
C ARG A 144 5.90 19.92 -8.34
N ALA A 145 4.70 20.31 -7.89
CA ALA A 145 4.39 20.39 -6.46
C ALA A 145 4.42 18.99 -5.80
N LEU A 146 3.99 17.96 -6.53
CA LEU A 146 4.13 16.55 -6.14
C LEU A 146 5.57 16.02 -6.27
N GLY A 147 6.47 16.80 -6.86
CA GLY A 147 7.85 16.40 -7.11
C GLY A 147 8.00 15.27 -8.13
N LEU A 148 7.03 15.16 -9.05
CA LEU A 148 7.07 14.25 -10.17
C LEU A 148 7.89 14.85 -11.32
N PRO A 149 8.52 14.01 -12.15
CA PRO A 149 9.21 14.48 -13.34
C PRO A 149 8.23 15.19 -14.29
N PRO A 150 8.69 16.22 -15.03
CA PRO A 150 7.88 16.82 -16.09
C PRO A 150 7.74 15.82 -17.24
N GLU A 151 6.51 15.39 -17.51
CA GLU A 151 6.21 14.46 -18.60
C GLU A 151 5.66 15.22 -19.81
N SER A 152 6.11 14.83 -21.00
CA SER A 152 5.70 15.46 -22.27
C SER A 152 4.39 14.90 -22.84
N SER A 153 3.89 13.78 -22.29
CA SER A 153 2.71 13.06 -22.79
C SER A 153 1.87 12.51 -21.63
N GLU A 154 0.55 12.55 -21.79
CA GLU A 154 -0.40 11.97 -20.84
C GLU A 154 -0.19 10.46 -20.64
N LEU A 155 0.26 9.75 -21.68
CA LEU A 155 0.56 8.32 -21.57
C LEU A 155 1.76 8.06 -20.64
N HIS A 156 2.81 8.88 -20.72
CA HIS A 156 3.95 8.76 -19.80
C HIS A 156 3.55 9.13 -18.37
N LEU A 157 2.72 10.16 -18.21
CA LEU A 157 2.18 10.55 -16.91
C LEU A 157 1.36 9.42 -16.27
N ARG A 158 0.54 8.72 -17.07
CA ARG A 158 -0.20 7.53 -16.63
C ARG A 158 0.75 6.44 -16.12
N SER A 159 1.85 6.15 -16.82
CA SER A 159 2.85 5.18 -16.37
C SER A 159 3.53 5.60 -15.06
N VAL A 160 3.78 6.90 -14.87
CA VAL A 160 4.30 7.43 -13.59
C VAL A 160 3.29 7.17 -12.46
N PHE A 161 2.00 7.40 -12.68
CA PHE A 161 0.96 7.15 -11.67
C PHE A 161 0.79 5.67 -11.37
N GLU A 162 0.89 4.81 -12.38
CA GLU A 162 0.89 3.35 -12.18
C GLU A 162 2.09 2.90 -11.35
N LYS A 163 3.28 3.48 -11.57
CA LYS A 163 4.43 3.25 -10.70
C LYS A 163 4.15 3.65 -9.24
N LEU A 164 3.49 4.78 -9.00
CA LEU A 164 3.09 5.20 -7.64
C LEU A 164 2.12 4.21 -7.00
N TYR A 165 1.17 3.68 -7.77
CA TYR A 165 0.24 2.66 -7.32
C TYR A 165 0.98 1.40 -6.85
N TRP A 166 1.92 0.89 -7.63
CA TRP A 166 2.69 -0.30 -7.25
C TRP A 166 3.53 -0.08 -5.99
N TYR A 167 4.05 1.14 -5.76
CA TYR A 167 4.70 1.47 -4.48
C TYR A 167 3.76 1.39 -3.29
N HIS A 168 2.53 1.88 -3.43
CA HIS A 168 1.52 1.79 -2.37
C HIS A 168 1.19 0.33 -2.06
N VAL A 169 0.87 -0.49 -3.08
CA VAL A 169 0.54 -1.92 -2.91
C VAL A 169 1.68 -2.68 -2.26
N THR A 170 2.93 -2.45 -2.69
CA THR A 170 4.11 -3.09 -2.11
C THR A 170 4.26 -2.80 -0.61
N ARG A 171 3.88 -1.59 -0.19
CA ARG A 171 4.01 -1.15 1.20
C ARG A 171 2.87 -1.66 2.07
N PHE A 172 1.66 -1.75 1.52
CA PHE A 172 0.45 -2.16 2.23
C PHE A 172 -0.23 -3.33 1.49
N PRO A 173 0.36 -4.54 1.52
CA PRO A 173 -0.15 -5.67 0.73
C PRO A 173 -1.24 -6.49 1.44
N SER A 174 -1.48 -6.27 2.73
CA SER A 174 -2.19 -7.24 3.59
C SER A 174 -3.68 -6.94 3.78
N HIS A 175 -4.21 -5.86 3.20
CA HIS A 175 -5.60 -5.46 3.42
C HIS A 175 -6.58 -5.81 2.29
N ASP A 176 -6.17 -6.63 1.31
CA ASP A 176 -6.96 -7.14 0.19
C ASP A 176 -8.08 -6.18 -0.29
N PRO A 177 -7.70 -5.10 -0.98
CA PRO A 177 -8.66 -4.08 -1.38
C PRO A 177 -9.63 -4.60 -2.44
N ALA A 178 -10.89 -4.15 -2.37
CA ALA A 178 -11.90 -4.57 -3.33
C ALA A 178 -11.50 -4.16 -4.76
N GLY A 179 -11.59 -5.08 -5.72
CA GLY A 179 -11.18 -4.83 -7.10
C GLY A 179 -9.67 -4.84 -7.33
N PHE A 180 -8.87 -5.24 -6.33
CA PHE A 180 -7.45 -5.54 -6.53
C PHE A 180 -7.28 -6.76 -7.42
N ASP A 181 -6.70 -6.55 -8.60
CA ASP A 181 -6.16 -7.61 -9.43
C ASP A 181 -4.63 -7.61 -9.30
N PRO A 182 -4.03 -8.65 -8.70
CA PRO A 182 -2.57 -8.77 -8.58
C PRO A 182 -1.86 -8.91 -9.93
N ALA A 183 -2.60 -8.97 -11.04
CA ALA A 183 -2.09 -9.07 -12.40
C ALA A 183 -1.18 -10.29 -12.59
N VAL A 184 -1.51 -11.41 -11.92
CA VAL A 184 -0.69 -12.63 -11.91
C VAL A 184 -0.42 -13.11 -13.33
N ASP A 185 -1.40 -13.03 -14.22
CA ASP A 185 -1.24 -13.44 -15.62
C ASP A 185 -0.25 -12.54 -16.36
N ALA A 186 -0.40 -11.22 -16.26
CA ALA A 186 0.51 -10.27 -16.90
C ALA A 186 1.95 -10.39 -16.34
N LEU A 187 2.10 -10.65 -15.03
CA LEU A 187 3.39 -10.92 -14.42
C LEU A 187 3.99 -12.24 -14.93
N THR A 188 3.16 -13.28 -15.05
CA THR A 188 3.56 -14.58 -15.58
C THR A 188 4.04 -14.47 -17.02
N ASP A 189 3.33 -13.71 -17.85
CA ASP A 189 3.69 -13.44 -19.24
C ASP A 189 5.00 -12.64 -19.34
N ALA A 190 5.17 -11.59 -18.51
CA ALA A 190 6.39 -10.79 -18.47
C ALA A 190 7.61 -11.62 -18.03
N LEU A 191 7.44 -12.48 -17.02
CA LEU A 191 8.49 -13.40 -16.56
C LEU A 191 8.81 -14.47 -17.60
N ALA A 192 7.80 -15.03 -18.28
CA ALA A 192 7.99 -16.00 -19.35
C ALA A 192 8.74 -15.39 -20.55
N PHE A 193 8.42 -14.13 -20.89
CA PHE A 193 9.15 -13.37 -21.89
C PHE A 193 10.61 -13.15 -21.46
N GLY A 194 10.85 -12.66 -20.24
CA GLY A 194 12.21 -12.44 -19.72
C GLY A 194 13.05 -13.73 -19.69
N PHE A 195 12.44 -14.87 -19.34
CA PHE A 195 13.09 -16.18 -19.42
C PHE A 195 13.44 -16.58 -20.86
N ALA A 196 12.50 -16.42 -21.80
CA ALA A 196 12.72 -16.76 -23.20
C ALA A 196 13.82 -15.89 -23.81
N ASP A 197 13.81 -14.59 -23.53
CA ASP A 197 14.80 -13.64 -24.00
C ASP A 197 16.21 -13.95 -23.46
N GLN A 198 16.36 -14.16 -22.15
CA GLN A 198 17.66 -14.53 -21.55
C GLN A 198 18.22 -15.84 -22.10
N ARG A 199 17.35 -16.75 -22.55
CA ARG A 199 17.74 -18.09 -23.02
C ARG A 199 17.98 -18.17 -24.53
N LEU A 200 17.26 -17.36 -25.31
CA LEU A 200 17.30 -17.34 -26.78
C LEU A 200 18.11 -16.16 -27.33
N GLY A 201 18.33 -15.12 -26.52
CA GLY A 201 19.10 -13.95 -26.89
C GLY A 201 20.56 -14.28 -27.20
N PRO A 202 21.26 -13.45 -28.00
CA PRO A 202 22.68 -13.61 -28.23
C PRO A 202 23.42 -13.63 -26.89
N ARG A 203 24.19 -14.68 -26.61
CA ARG A 203 25.05 -14.77 -25.42
C ARG A 203 25.98 -13.54 -25.41
N GLY A 204 25.64 -12.53 -24.61
CA GLY A 204 26.37 -11.27 -24.53
C GLY A 204 25.56 -9.98 -24.70
N SER A 205 24.25 -10.03 -24.95
CA SER A 205 23.40 -8.84 -24.80
C SER A 205 23.12 -8.60 -23.31
N SER A 206 24.07 -8.02 -22.61
CA SER A 206 23.93 -7.45 -21.27
C SER A 206 23.01 -6.23 -21.20
N ASP A 207 22.35 -5.86 -22.31
CA ASP A 207 21.73 -4.56 -22.51
C ASP A 207 20.20 -4.53 -22.36
N ILE A 208 19.57 -5.64 -21.97
CA ILE A 208 18.16 -5.62 -21.54
C ILE A 208 18.18 -5.72 -20.02
N ASP A 209 17.84 -4.59 -19.38
CA ASP A 209 17.65 -4.39 -17.94
C ASP A 209 16.51 -5.26 -17.38
N PHE A 210 16.61 -6.58 -17.52
CA PHE A 210 15.74 -7.50 -16.80
C PHE A 210 16.34 -7.69 -15.40
N PRO A 211 15.68 -7.24 -14.33
CA PRO A 211 16.30 -7.13 -13.01
C PRO A 211 16.47 -8.49 -12.29
N TYR A 212 16.08 -9.59 -12.93
CA TYR A 212 16.05 -10.93 -12.35
C TYR A 212 16.90 -11.92 -13.14
N THR A 213 17.55 -12.85 -12.44
CA THR A 213 18.25 -13.98 -13.09
C THR A 213 17.28 -15.06 -13.56
N VAL A 214 17.74 -15.94 -14.44
CA VAL A 214 16.97 -17.11 -14.91
C VAL A 214 16.47 -17.95 -13.74
N GLU A 215 17.30 -18.15 -12.71
CA GLU A 215 16.95 -18.90 -11.51
C GLU A 215 15.83 -18.21 -10.72
N GLU A 216 15.95 -16.90 -10.50
CA GLU A 216 14.94 -16.10 -9.80
C GLU A 216 13.59 -16.11 -10.55
N ILE A 217 13.62 -16.02 -11.88
CA ILE A 217 12.43 -16.10 -12.72
C ILE A 217 11.76 -17.47 -12.57
N MET A 218 12.53 -18.56 -12.63
CA MET A 218 11.97 -19.91 -12.49
C MET A 218 11.36 -20.15 -11.11
N ASP A 219 12.01 -19.69 -10.05
CA ASP A 219 11.51 -19.88 -8.69
C ASP A 219 10.26 -19.03 -8.44
N THR A 220 10.21 -17.82 -9.00
CA THR A 220 9.01 -16.97 -8.96
C THR A 220 7.86 -17.61 -9.74
N LEU A 221 8.09 -18.13 -10.95
CA LEU A 221 7.07 -18.83 -11.74
C LEU A 221 6.55 -20.10 -11.05
N LYS A 222 7.40 -20.85 -10.35
CA LYS A 222 6.96 -22.00 -9.54
C LYS A 222 6.07 -21.53 -8.38
N MET A 223 6.47 -20.46 -7.69
CA MET A 223 5.68 -19.89 -6.60
C MET A 223 4.30 -19.45 -7.08
N LEU A 224 4.22 -18.70 -8.18
CA LEU A 224 2.95 -18.24 -8.77
C LEU A 224 2.02 -19.41 -9.11
N LYS A 225 2.55 -20.47 -9.75
CA LYS A 225 1.77 -21.69 -10.05
C LYS A 225 1.24 -22.39 -8.79
N THR A 226 2.00 -22.39 -7.70
CA THR A 226 1.52 -22.96 -6.43
C THR A 226 0.46 -22.11 -5.74
N LEU A 227 0.46 -20.80 -5.96
CA LEU A 227 -0.55 -19.88 -5.42
C LEU A 227 -1.85 -19.98 -6.20
N ASP A 228 -1.77 -20.08 -7.52
CA ASP A 228 -2.93 -20.28 -8.39
C ASP A 228 -3.66 -21.61 -8.07
N GLY A 229 -2.90 -22.69 -7.86
CA GLY A 229 -3.44 -23.97 -7.39
C GLY A 229 -4.05 -23.96 -5.97
N ARG A 230 -3.71 -22.98 -5.12
CA ARG A 230 -4.35 -22.77 -3.79
C ARG A 230 -5.60 -21.92 -3.88
N SER A 231 -5.64 -20.94 -4.77
CA SER A 231 -6.82 -20.10 -5.04
C SER A 231 -8.03 -20.97 -5.43
N ILE A 232 -7.81 -21.94 -6.31
CA ILE A 232 -8.82 -22.94 -6.72
C ILE A 232 -9.33 -23.78 -5.54
N ARG A 233 -8.49 -24.09 -4.54
CA ARG A 233 -8.90 -24.89 -3.37
C ARG A 233 -9.65 -24.08 -2.31
N SER A 234 -9.45 -22.77 -2.22
CA SER A 234 -10.20 -21.90 -1.31
C SER A 234 -11.62 -21.64 -1.82
N SER A 235 -11.79 -21.37 -3.12
CA SER A 235 -13.10 -21.14 -3.74
C SER A 235 -14.02 -22.38 -3.77
N ILE A 236 -13.45 -23.59 -3.65
CA ILE A 236 -14.24 -24.83 -3.53
C ILE A 236 -14.75 -25.03 -2.09
N ARG A 237 -14.11 -24.42 -1.09
CA ARG A 237 -14.49 -24.58 0.32
C ARG A 237 -15.62 -23.64 0.75
N ASP A 238 -15.74 -22.48 0.11
CA ASP A 238 -16.80 -21.50 0.41
C ASP A 238 -18.12 -21.77 -0.35
N ASN A 239 -18.19 -22.85 -1.13
CA ASN A 239 -19.41 -23.28 -1.85
C ASN A 239 -19.99 -24.61 -1.31
N ILE A 240 -19.52 -25.06 -0.15
CA ILE A 240 -20.08 -26.20 0.57
C ILE A 240 -20.24 -25.78 2.04
N ASP A 241 -21.23 -24.93 2.30
CA ASP A 241 -22.00 -24.86 3.56
C ASP A 241 -23.33 -24.14 3.30
#